data_AF-A0A0C2GF16-F1
#
_entry.id   AF-A0A0C2GF16-F1
#
_cell.length_a   1.000
_cell.length_b   1.000
_cell.length_c   1.000
_cell.angle_alpha   90.00
_cell.angle_beta   90.00
_cell.angle_gamma   90.00
#
_symmetry.space_group_name_H-M   'P 1'
#
loop_
_entity.id
_entity.type
_entity.pdbx_description
1 polymer ?
#
loop_
_entity_poly.entity_id
_entity_poly.type
_entity_poly.pdbx_seq_one_letter_code
_entity_poly.pdbx_strand_id
1 'polypeptide(L)'
;MPLKVSPLHFSGAIMARVEALEKELSSLRLMLARQTSAGPSKTFPDVRFRNEETRKRILVTGGAGFVGSHLVDKLMMDGHEVGAS
;
A
#
# COMPACT_ATOMS: atom_id res chain seq x y z
N MET A 1 13.48 -55.87 16.51
CA MET A 1 12.00 -55.81 16.59
C MET A 1 11.59 -54.35 16.71
N PRO A 2 10.90 -53.74 15.74
CA PRO A 2 10.44 -52.36 15.87
C PRO A 2 9.18 -52.33 16.74
N LEU A 3 9.20 -51.49 17.78
CA LEU A 3 8.06 -51.26 18.67
C LEU A 3 6.93 -50.60 17.88
N LYS A 4 5.78 -51.27 17.81
CA LYS A 4 4.53 -50.77 17.22
C LYS A 4 3.94 -49.75 18.20
N VAL A 5 4.09 -48.46 17.94
CA VAL A 5 3.34 -47.42 18.67
C VAL A 5 2.01 -47.21 17.97
N SER A 6 0.92 -47.59 18.63
CA SER A 6 -0.46 -47.38 18.18
C SER A 6 -0.91 -45.95 18.50
N PRO A 7 -1.22 -45.10 17.51
CA PRO A 7 -1.58 -43.71 17.75
C PRO A 7 -3.11 -43.57 17.77
N LEU A 8 -3.79 -44.04 18.82
CA LEU A 8 -5.26 -44.00 18.84
C LEU A 8 -5.75 -43.47 20.19
N HIS A 9 -6.20 -42.20 20.16
CA HIS A 9 -7.18 -41.49 21.00
C HIS A 9 -6.76 -40.10 21.46
N PHE A 10 -5.48 -39.85 21.74
CA PHE A 10 -5.01 -38.50 22.11
C PHE A 10 -4.83 -37.57 20.89
N SER A 11 -4.67 -38.17 19.71
CA SER A 11 -4.41 -37.47 18.45
C SER A 11 -5.60 -36.63 17.98
N GLY A 12 -6.84 -37.09 18.14
CA GLY A 12 -8.02 -36.41 17.55
C GLY A 12 -8.23 -34.98 18.06
N ALA A 13 -8.12 -34.77 19.37
CA ALA A 13 -8.28 -33.44 19.96
C ALA A 13 -7.11 -32.50 19.62
N ILE A 14 -5.90 -33.04 19.52
CA ILE A 14 -4.71 -32.28 19.11
C ILE A 14 -4.83 -31.91 17.64
N MET A 15 -5.17 -32.85 16.77
CA MET A 15 -5.34 -32.62 15.34
C MET A 15 -6.47 -31.64 15.05
N ALA A 16 -7.59 -31.72 15.79
CA ALA A 16 -8.67 -30.73 15.69
C ALA A 16 -8.21 -29.32 16.09
N ARG A 17 -7.38 -29.18 17.12
CA ARG A 17 -6.79 -27.89 17.52
C ARG A 17 -5.79 -27.39 16.48
N VAL A 18 -4.97 -28.26 15.90
CA VAL A 18 -4.02 -27.90 14.85
C VAL A 18 -4.77 -27.40 13.61
N GLU A 19 -5.81 -28.12 13.18
CA GLU A 19 -6.62 -27.72 12.02
C GLU A 19 -7.35 -26.38 12.26
N ALA A 20 -7.85 -26.15 13.48
CA ALA A 20 -8.47 -24.88 13.85
C ALA A 20 -7.46 -23.72 13.80
N LEU A 21 -6.24 -23.93 14.33
CA LEU A 21 -5.17 -22.93 14.30
C LEU A 21 -4.68 -22.65 12.87
N GLU A 22 -4.61 -23.66 12.02
CA GLU A 22 -4.25 -23.48 10.61
C GLU A 22 -5.30 -22.66 9.85
N LYS A 23 -6.60 -22.89 10.13
CA LYS A 23 -7.71 -22.08 9.57
C LYS A 23 -7.66 -20.63 10.05
N GLU A 24 -7.33 -20.40 11.31
CA GLU A 24 -7.21 -19.06 11.89
C GLU A 24 -5.97 -18.32 11.34
N LEU A 25 -4.84 -19.01 11.19
CA LEU A 25 -3.65 -18.44 10.56
C LEU A 25 -3.87 -18.09 9.08
N SER A 26 -4.63 -18.91 8.36
CA SER A 26 -4.95 -18.63 6.95
C SER A 26 -5.92 -17.46 6.80
N SER A 27 -6.91 -17.31 7.68
CA SER A 27 -7.80 -16.14 7.69
C SER A 27 -7.04 -14.86 8.07
N LEU A 28 -6.18 -14.91 9.09
CA LEU A 28 -5.33 -13.80 9.51
C LEU A 28 -4.37 -13.37 8.41
N ARG A 29 -3.74 -14.32 7.70
CA ARG A 29 -2.89 -14.02 6.54
C ARG A 29 -3.67 -13.37 5.39
N LEU A 30 -4.91 -13.78 5.15
CA LEU A 30 -5.77 -13.18 4.11
C LEU A 30 -6.16 -11.74 4.48
N MET A 31 -6.51 -11.49 5.75
CA MET A 31 -6.79 -10.15 6.26
C MET A 31 -5.55 -9.26 6.19
N LEU A 32 -4.40 -9.81 6.57
CA LEU A 32 -3.13 -9.12 6.47
C LEU A 32 -2.80 -8.82 5.01
N ALA A 33 -2.98 -9.73 4.05
CA ALA A 33 -2.75 -9.48 2.63
C ALA A 33 -3.61 -8.32 2.08
N ARG A 34 -4.84 -8.15 2.60
CA ARG A 34 -5.73 -7.01 2.30
C ARG A 34 -5.34 -5.72 3.03
N GLN A 35 -4.62 -5.82 4.14
CA GLN A 35 -4.11 -4.66 4.89
C GLN A 35 -2.69 -4.25 4.45
N THR A 36 -1.90 -5.19 3.95
CA THR A 36 -0.55 -5.01 3.41
C THR A 36 -0.55 -4.77 1.91
N SER A 37 -1.72 -4.79 1.25
CA SER A 37 -1.88 -3.96 0.06
C SER A 37 -1.73 -2.53 0.54
N ALA A 38 -0.48 -2.06 0.48
CA ALA A 38 -0.09 -0.67 0.50
C ALA A 38 -1.28 0.17 0.02
N GLY A 39 -1.95 0.87 0.94
CA GLY A 39 -2.74 2.03 0.54
C GLY A 39 -1.85 2.84 -0.40
N PRO A 40 -2.40 3.34 -1.53
CA PRO A 40 -1.63 3.69 -2.72
C PRO A 40 -0.33 4.30 -2.26
N SER A 41 0.77 3.54 -2.42
CA SER A 41 2.11 4.07 -2.21
C SER A 41 2.06 5.43 -2.86
N LYS A 42 2.21 6.52 -2.08
CA LYS A 42 2.25 7.86 -2.66
C LYS A 42 3.55 7.92 -3.44
N THR A 43 3.53 7.31 -4.62
CA THR A 43 4.56 7.36 -5.61
C THR A 43 4.36 8.72 -6.22
N PHE A 44 5.01 9.70 -5.61
CA PHE A 44 5.07 11.03 -6.17
C PHE A 44 5.76 10.90 -7.54
N PRO A 45 5.22 11.55 -8.59
CA PRO A 45 5.88 11.56 -9.87
C PRO A 45 7.27 12.18 -9.74
N ASP A 46 8.20 11.74 -10.58
CA ASP A 46 9.51 12.36 -10.66
C ASP A 46 9.35 13.81 -11.16
N VAL A 47 9.82 14.77 -10.37
CA VAL A 47 9.71 16.21 -10.64
C VAL A 47 11.07 16.73 -11.09
N ARG A 48 11.10 17.53 -12.16
CA ARG A 48 12.35 18.13 -12.63
C ARG A 48 12.92 19.04 -11.55
N PHE A 49 14.18 18.85 -11.20
CA PHE A 49 14.86 19.77 -10.31
C PHE A 49 15.12 21.11 -11.03
N ARG A 50 14.82 22.22 -10.37
CA ARG A 50 15.17 23.58 -10.81
C ARG A 50 15.89 24.33 -9.70
N ASN A 51 16.91 25.09 -10.08
CA ASN A 51 17.58 26.02 -9.17
C ASN A 51 16.68 27.22 -8.84
N GLU A 52 17.05 28.00 -7.82
CA GLU A 52 16.24 29.14 -7.35
C GLU A 52 15.99 30.20 -8.43
N GLU A 53 16.93 30.41 -9.35
CA GLU A 53 16.80 31.37 -10.45
C GLU A 53 15.73 30.95 -11.46
N THR A 54 15.61 29.65 -11.74
CA THR A 54 14.66 29.13 -12.75
C THR A 54 13.36 28.59 -12.15
N ARG A 55 13.30 28.41 -10.82
CA ARG A 55 12.11 27.94 -10.10
C ARG A 55 11.17 29.11 -9.76
N LYS A 56 10.02 29.14 -10.44
CA LYS A 56 8.96 30.12 -10.18
C LYS A 56 7.98 29.63 -9.11
N ARG A 57 7.40 30.60 -8.38
CA ARG A 57 6.23 30.43 -7.51
C ARG A 57 5.00 30.91 -8.25
N ILE A 58 4.04 30.02 -8.47
CA ILE A 58 2.88 30.25 -9.35
C ILE A 58 1.61 29.98 -8.57
N LEU A 59 0.65 30.91 -8.60
CA LEU A 59 -0.70 30.72 -8.08
C LEU A 59 -1.66 30.49 -9.25
N VAL A 60 -2.37 29.37 -9.25
CA VAL A 60 -3.42 29.07 -10.24
C VAL A 60 -4.78 29.24 -9.57
N THR A 61 -5.54 30.24 -10.04
CA THR A 61 -6.94 30.43 -9.62
C THR A 61 -7.86 29.53 -10.45
N GLY A 62 -8.78 28.81 -9.80
CA GLY A 62 -9.58 27.79 -10.48
C GLY A 62 -8.77 26.53 -10.78
N GLY A 63 -7.73 26.26 -9.98
CA GLY A 63 -6.79 25.15 -10.19
C GLY A 63 -7.42 23.75 -10.07
N ALA A 64 -8.59 23.65 -9.44
CA ALA A 64 -9.38 22.41 -9.37
C ALA A 64 -10.32 22.21 -10.58
N GLY A 65 -10.43 23.19 -11.48
CA GLY A 65 -11.24 23.08 -12.69
C GLY A 65 -10.61 22.16 -13.74
N PHE A 66 -11.35 21.87 -14.81
CA PHE A 66 -10.90 20.94 -15.87
C PHE A 66 -9.54 21.32 -16.49
N VAL A 67 -9.37 22.60 -16.85
CA VAL A 67 -8.11 23.09 -17.44
C VAL A 67 -7.07 23.35 -16.35
N GLY A 68 -7.51 23.86 -15.20
CA GLY A 68 -6.65 24.21 -14.08
C GLY A 68 -5.87 23.01 -13.55
N SER A 69 -6.51 21.85 -13.42
CA SER A 69 -5.89 20.65 -12.87
C SER A 69 -4.71 20.18 -13.72
N HIS A 70 -4.89 20.11 -15.02
CA HIS A 70 -3.84 19.71 -15.97
C HIS A 70 -2.68 20.71 -16.00
N LEU A 71 -2.98 22.01 -15.85
CA LEU A 71 -1.95 23.05 -15.79
C LEU A 71 -1.12 22.91 -14.50
N VAL A 72 -1.79 22.69 -13.35
CA VAL A 72 -1.12 22.49 -12.06
C VAL A 72 -0.20 21.28 -12.12
N ASP A 73 -0.70 20.14 -12.60
CA ASP A 73 0.10 18.91 -12.72
C ASP A 73 1.36 19.12 -13.57
N LYS A 74 1.20 19.77 -14.74
CA LYS A 74 2.31 20.04 -15.64
C LYS A 74 3.37 20.97 -15.03
N LEU A 75 2.94 22.05 -14.37
CA LEU A 75 3.84 22.99 -13.71
C LEU A 75 4.57 22.36 -12.52
N MET A 76 3.90 21.49 -11.76
CA MET A 76 4.53 20.73 -10.68
C MET A 76 5.57 19.74 -11.22
N MET A 77 5.26 19.00 -12.28
CA MET A 77 6.21 18.09 -12.93
C MET A 77 7.43 18.82 -13.52
N ASP A 78 7.26 20.05 -13.99
CA ASP A 78 8.34 20.91 -14.46
C ASP A 78 9.20 21.51 -13.34
N GLY A 79 8.90 21.23 -12.07
CA GLY A 79 9.71 21.63 -10.92
C GLY A 79 9.36 22.98 -10.30
N HIS A 80 8.24 23.57 -10.70
CA HIS A 80 7.79 24.84 -10.15
C HIS A 80 7.03 24.65 -8.83
N GLU A 81 7.10 25.67 -7.98
CA GLU A 81 6.27 25.72 -6.78
C GLU A 81 4.91 26.27 -7.15
N VAL A 82 3.85 25.47 -7.00
CA VAL A 82 2.50 25.83 -7.46
C VAL A 82 1.53 25.76 -6.29
N GLY A 83 0.84 26.87 -6.05
CA GLY A 83 -0.36 26.93 -5.20
C GLY A 83 -1.60 26.96 -6.08
N ALA A 84 -2.67 26.29 -5.65
CA ALA A 84 -3.96 26.32 -6.32
C ALA A 84 -5.04 26.82 -5.36
N SER A 85 -5.96 27.65 -5.85
CA SER A 85 -7.14 28.12 -5.14
C SER A 85 -8.40 27.98 -5.98
#